data_AF-A0A6C0IIM1-F1
#
_entry.id   AF-A0A6C0IIM1-F1
#
_cell.length_a   1.000
_cell.length_b   1.000
_cell.length_c   1.000
_cell.angle_alpha   90.00
_cell.angle_beta   90.00
_cell.angle_gamma   90.00
#
_symmetry.space_group_name_H-M   'P 1'
#
loop_
_entity.id
_entity.type
_entity.pdbx_description
1 polymer ?
#
loop_
_entity_poly.entity_id
_entity_poly.type
_entity_poly.pdbx_seq_one_letter_code
_entity_poly.pdbx_strand_id
1 'polypeptide(L)'
;MNIIEDERNDVIQNNNRAQAQFENLLGTYSKETTEIIVKDPLYGELDMSILIANGFLLVNKIVFGEGKLTDIVNIPTKLPKIKVFHCTNNLLQQIEDLPNSLEDVNVDGNEFAEFDISTLDNLKKLSINHNRLTALENFPETLEELHASFNQLTQLNFGDAQQLKIINVSNNNILRIENLPESVIEFDMDNNPDIQFINSSLPIQPKDEYRRGKKRMDVYESLDKYFKMENKYKHKHVSKNKKPNCVNCNRNVGSKFFKKDQHYMAICGDETSPCDLQIDIYMGEYTTMDEMMSVFKESAEGLKVNIIKQKLDTLFNYTSEEASIENFKQALEQYNDDSVIYKGLLDEYNLHMNNSVTQQLIDKFDKDMYLLTQKIKVLIDEYKQTNNKQLLTDATNIQLKELNPLILKRRELAHPVMEMVHYTTEKKQIEREDIHGNDYDELFQYPITLDKLMSSSGEPPKVIKFETGSTTK
;
A
#
# COMPACT_ATOMS: atom_id res chain seq x y z
N MET A 1 -14.85 -6.07 -23.91
CA MET A 1 -16.19 -5.51 -24.20
C MET A 1 -16.62 -4.77 -22.95
N ASN A 2 -16.83 -3.46 -23.04
CA ASN A 2 -17.06 -2.61 -21.86
C ASN A 2 -18.57 -2.54 -21.60
N ILE A 3 -19.06 -3.39 -20.69
CA ILE A 3 -20.50 -3.57 -20.38
C ILE A 3 -21.21 -2.23 -20.11
N ILE A 4 -20.49 -1.29 -19.48
CA ILE A 4 -21.03 0.03 -19.11
C ILE A 4 -21.13 0.98 -20.31
N GLU A 5 -20.23 0.87 -21.30
CA GLU A 5 -20.36 1.61 -22.55
C GLU A 5 -21.54 1.09 -23.38
N ASP A 6 -21.74 -0.22 -23.40
CA ASP A 6 -22.88 -0.83 -24.07
C ASP A 6 -24.20 -0.37 -23.40
N GLU A 7 -24.22 -0.30 -22.07
CA GLU A 7 -25.36 0.20 -21.30
C GLU A 7 -25.63 1.70 -21.50
N ARG A 8 -24.59 2.54 -21.51
CA ARG A 8 -24.70 3.97 -21.87
C ARG A 8 -25.28 4.14 -23.26
N ASN A 9 -24.72 3.44 -24.25
CA ASN A 9 -25.18 3.52 -25.64
C ASN A 9 -26.63 3.07 -25.80
N ASP A 10 -27.04 2.00 -25.10
CA ASP A 10 -28.43 1.55 -25.09
C ASP A 10 -29.36 2.62 -24.51
N VAL A 11 -28.98 3.24 -23.38
CA VAL A 11 -29.79 4.30 -22.77
C VAL A 11 -29.92 5.50 -23.71
N ILE A 12 -28.81 5.97 -24.30
CA ILE A 12 -28.81 7.13 -25.20
C ILE A 12 -29.67 6.86 -26.45
N GLN A 13 -29.59 5.66 -27.03
CA GLN A 13 -30.30 5.33 -28.27
C GLN A 13 -31.76 4.93 -28.05
N ASN A 14 -32.06 4.19 -26.98
CA ASN A 14 -33.34 3.49 -26.82
C ASN A 14 -34.18 4.00 -25.64
N ASN A 15 -33.60 4.72 -24.68
CA ASN A 15 -34.31 5.12 -23.46
C ASN A 15 -33.89 6.50 -22.91
N ASN A 16 -33.53 7.44 -23.79
CA ASN A 16 -33.13 8.79 -23.41
C ASN A 16 -34.38 9.64 -23.13
N ARG A 17 -34.82 9.64 -21.87
CA ARG A 17 -36.07 10.27 -21.41
C ARG A 17 -35.90 11.07 -20.11
N ALA A 18 -34.68 11.18 -19.59
CA ALA A 18 -34.37 11.86 -18.33
C ALA A 18 -34.90 13.29 -18.32
N GLN A 19 -34.69 14.05 -19.40
CA GLN A 19 -35.22 15.41 -19.54
C GLN A 19 -36.74 15.48 -19.34
N ALA A 20 -37.50 14.66 -20.08
CA ALA A 20 -38.97 14.65 -19.98
C ALA A 20 -39.46 14.12 -18.62
N GLN A 21 -38.77 13.13 -18.04
CA GLN A 21 -39.07 12.64 -16.69
C GLN A 21 -38.88 13.75 -15.65
N PHE A 22 -37.77 14.47 -15.74
CA PHE A 22 -37.44 15.55 -14.82
C PHE A 22 -38.41 16.72 -14.97
N GLU A 23 -38.76 17.13 -16.19
CA GLU A 23 -39.76 18.17 -16.45
C GLU A 23 -41.13 17.85 -15.85
N ASN A 24 -41.61 16.63 -16.04
CA ASN A 24 -42.87 16.18 -15.46
C ASN A 24 -42.83 16.21 -13.93
N LEU A 25 -41.70 15.79 -13.35
CA LEU A 25 -41.48 15.81 -11.91
C LEU A 25 -41.43 17.24 -11.37
N LEU A 26 -40.75 18.17 -12.04
CA LEU A 26 -40.75 19.59 -11.69
C LEU A 26 -42.17 20.20 -11.67
N GLY A 27 -43.10 19.69 -12.49
CA GLY A 27 -44.52 20.09 -12.44
C GLY A 27 -45.20 19.81 -11.09
N THR A 28 -44.67 18.90 -10.28
CA THR A 28 -45.21 18.56 -8.96
C THR A 28 -44.68 19.46 -7.83
N TYR A 29 -43.60 20.22 -8.08
CA TYR A 29 -42.96 21.08 -7.09
C TYR A 29 -43.46 22.52 -7.14
N SER A 30 -43.52 23.17 -5.96
CA SER A 30 -43.76 24.61 -5.87
C SER A 30 -42.56 25.39 -6.39
N LYS A 31 -42.77 26.54 -7.04
CA LYS A 31 -41.69 27.43 -7.50
C LYS A 31 -40.88 28.05 -6.38
N GLU A 32 -41.42 28.05 -5.16
CA GLU A 32 -40.75 28.51 -3.94
C GLU A 32 -39.89 27.42 -3.27
N THR A 33 -39.85 26.21 -3.87
CA THR A 33 -39.11 25.09 -3.31
C THR A 33 -37.61 25.37 -3.25
N THR A 34 -37.00 25.04 -2.11
CA THR A 34 -35.56 25.15 -1.88
C THR A 34 -34.80 23.85 -2.11
N GLU A 35 -35.49 22.70 -2.10
CA GLU A 35 -34.86 21.37 -2.25
C GLU A 35 -35.62 20.52 -3.26
N ILE A 36 -34.89 19.95 -4.23
CA ILE A 36 -35.45 19.02 -5.21
C ILE A 36 -34.79 17.67 -4.98
N ILE A 37 -35.59 16.65 -4.66
CA ILE A 37 -35.12 15.29 -4.41
C ILE A 37 -35.84 14.35 -5.37
N VAL A 38 -35.11 13.87 -6.36
CA VAL A 38 -35.57 12.92 -7.38
C VAL A 38 -35.22 11.52 -6.91
N LYS A 39 -36.22 10.77 -6.45
CA LYS A 39 -36.04 9.37 -6.01
C LYS A 39 -36.25 8.38 -7.15
N ASP A 40 -37.03 8.76 -8.16
CA ASP A 40 -37.33 7.91 -9.30
C ASP A 40 -36.13 7.88 -10.27
N PRO A 41 -35.79 6.72 -10.85
CA PRO A 41 -34.65 6.60 -11.73
C PRO A 41 -34.87 7.40 -13.03
N LEU A 42 -33.89 8.24 -13.35
CA LEU A 42 -33.82 8.98 -14.61
C LEU A 42 -32.94 8.22 -15.60
N TYR A 43 -33.26 8.31 -16.90
CA TYR A 43 -32.58 7.56 -17.97
C TYR A 43 -32.15 8.48 -19.11
N GLY A 44 -30.84 8.66 -19.30
CA GLY A 44 -30.27 9.46 -20.39
C GLY A 44 -29.76 10.83 -19.96
N GLU A 45 -29.87 11.79 -20.86
CA GLU A 45 -29.26 13.12 -20.73
C GLU A 45 -30.20 14.11 -20.01
N LEU A 46 -29.60 14.99 -19.21
CA LEU A 46 -30.34 15.98 -18.43
C LEU A 46 -29.75 17.39 -18.58
N ASP A 47 -30.57 18.34 -19.03
CA ASP A 47 -30.26 19.75 -19.09
C ASP A 47 -30.88 20.50 -17.91
N MET A 48 -30.02 21.06 -17.06
CA MET A 48 -30.41 21.74 -15.82
C MET A 48 -30.84 23.20 -16.02
N SER A 49 -30.73 23.75 -17.23
CA SER A 49 -31.28 25.07 -17.58
C SER A 49 -32.80 25.13 -17.40
N ILE A 50 -33.45 23.97 -17.41
CA ILE A 50 -34.88 23.79 -17.19
C ILE A 50 -35.37 24.29 -15.83
N LEU A 51 -34.48 24.34 -14.82
CA LEU A 51 -34.79 24.93 -13.51
C LEU A 51 -35.09 26.42 -13.64
N ILE A 52 -34.25 27.14 -14.38
CA ILE A 52 -34.41 28.58 -14.62
C ILE A 52 -35.62 28.81 -15.52
N ALA A 53 -35.75 28.04 -16.61
CA ALA A 53 -36.87 28.14 -17.54
C ALA A 53 -38.22 27.95 -16.84
N ASN A 54 -38.27 27.08 -15.82
CA ASN A 54 -39.45 26.83 -15.01
C ASN A 54 -39.55 27.68 -13.75
N GLY A 55 -38.69 28.68 -13.53
CA GLY A 55 -38.80 29.64 -12.42
C GLY A 55 -38.37 29.13 -11.04
N PHE A 56 -37.59 28.05 -10.97
CA PHE A 56 -37.03 27.51 -9.72
C PHE A 56 -35.76 28.27 -9.30
N LEU A 57 -35.94 29.50 -8.80
CA LEU A 57 -34.82 30.40 -8.47
C LEU A 57 -34.28 30.25 -7.05
N LEU A 58 -35.00 29.56 -6.16
CA LEU A 58 -34.68 29.41 -4.73
C LEU A 58 -34.03 28.07 -4.37
N VAL A 59 -33.87 27.18 -5.34
CA VAL A 59 -33.32 25.83 -5.11
C VAL A 59 -31.87 25.95 -4.65
N ASN A 60 -31.55 25.31 -3.54
CA ASN A 60 -30.20 25.25 -2.98
C ASN A 60 -29.69 23.81 -2.81
N LYS A 61 -30.58 22.82 -2.90
CA LYS A 61 -30.22 21.40 -2.81
C LYS A 61 -30.89 20.60 -3.92
N ILE A 62 -30.09 19.81 -4.62
CA ILE A 62 -30.56 18.91 -5.67
C ILE A 62 -29.98 17.53 -5.41
N VAL A 63 -30.85 16.52 -5.40
CA VAL A 63 -30.48 15.13 -5.20
C VAL A 63 -31.12 14.30 -6.28
N PHE A 64 -30.31 13.59 -7.05
CA PHE A 64 -30.71 12.53 -7.97
C PHE A 64 -30.35 11.18 -7.36
N GLY A 65 -31.37 10.31 -7.23
CA GLY A 65 -31.19 8.93 -6.81
C GLY A 65 -30.52 8.07 -7.88
N GLU A 66 -30.40 6.78 -7.56
CA GLU A 66 -29.89 5.77 -8.48
C GLU A 66 -30.70 5.72 -9.78
N GLY A 67 -29.97 5.64 -10.90
CA GLY A 67 -30.57 5.70 -12.22
C GLY A 67 -29.57 5.35 -13.32
N LYS A 68 -29.87 5.82 -14.53
CA LYS A 68 -28.98 5.70 -15.70
C LYS A 68 -28.82 7.05 -16.37
N LEU A 69 -28.56 8.09 -15.58
CA LEU A 69 -28.15 9.38 -16.12
C LEU A 69 -26.80 9.23 -16.80
N THR A 70 -26.72 9.65 -18.06
CA THR A 70 -25.47 9.57 -18.84
C THR A 70 -24.72 10.89 -18.76
N ASP A 71 -25.44 12.02 -18.85
CA ASP A 71 -24.83 13.35 -18.89
C ASP A 71 -25.72 14.37 -18.17
N ILE A 72 -25.10 15.32 -17.47
CA ILE A 72 -25.76 16.47 -16.85
C ILE A 72 -25.07 17.73 -17.35
N VAL A 73 -25.83 18.60 -18.00
CA VAL A 73 -25.31 19.82 -18.62
C VAL A 73 -26.03 21.06 -18.10
N ASN A 74 -25.40 22.23 -18.28
CA ASN A 74 -25.98 23.54 -17.98
C ASN A 74 -26.43 23.71 -16.51
N ILE A 75 -25.62 23.24 -15.55
CA ILE A 75 -25.91 23.43 -14.13
C ILE A 75 -25.88 24.95 -13.82
N PRO A 76 -26.93 25.51 -13.20
CA PRO A 76 -26.99 26.96 -12.94
C PRO A 76 -25.83 27.47 -12.07
N THR A 77 -25.04 28.41 -12.60
CA THR A 77 -23.86 28.99 -11.92
C THR A 77 -24.13 30.27 -11.12
N LYS A 78 -25.25 30.97 -11.40
CA LYS A 78 -25.60 32.24 -10.74
C LYS A 78 -26.84 32.13 -9.87
N LEU A 79 -27.95 31.71 -10.48
CA LEU A 79 -29.25 31.50 -9.87
C LEU A 79 -29.95 30.33 -10.58
N PRO A 80 -30.56 29.38 -9.87
CA PRO A 80 -30.51 29.17 -8.41
C PRO A 80 -29.08 28.97 -7.86
N LYS A 81 -28.85 29.37 -6.60
CA LYS A 81 -27.56 29.15 -5.91
C LYS A 81 -27.53 27.77 -5.26
N ILE A 82 -27.13 26.78 -6.04
CA ILE A 82 -27.04 25.39 -5.59
C ILE A 82 -25.84 25.24 -4.66
N LYS A 83 -26.10 24.75 -3.45
CA LYS A 83 -25.11 24.45 -2.39
C LYS A 83 -24.86 22.97 -2.23
N VAL A 84 -25.88 22.14 -2.46
CA VAL A 84 -25.81 20.69 -2.30
C VAL A 84 -26.18 20.02 -3.61
N PHE A 85 -25.30 19.20 -4.16
CA PHE A 85 -25.52 18.47 -5.40
C PHE A 85 -25.13 17.01 -5.23
N HIS A 86 -26.14 16.13 -5.21
CA HIS A 86 -25.95 14.68 -5.07
C HIS A 86 -26.47 13.97 -6.31
N CYS A 87 -25.67 13.10 -6.92
CA CYS A 87 -26.03 12.26 -8.05
C CYS A 87 -25.28 10.93 -7.96
N THR A 88 -25.83 10.00 -7.19
CA THR A 88 -25.17 8.73 -6.84
C THR A 88 -25.67 7.57 -7.69
N ASN A 89 -24.82 6.60 -8.00
CA ASN A 89 -25.17 5.36 -8.73
C ASN A 89 -25.82 5.66 -10.08
N ASN A 90 -25.09 6.35 -10.96
CA ASN A 90 -25.50 6.68 -12.32
C ASN A 90 -24.35 6.35 -13.30
N LEU A 91 -24.46 6.75 -14.56
CA LEU A 91 -23.49 6.43 -15.61
C LEU A 91 -22.74 7.69 -16.07
N LEU A 92 -22.47 8.63 -15.16
CA LEU A 92 -21.79 9.88 -15.50
C LEU A 92 -20.29 9.64 -15.71
N GLN A 93 -19.72 10.20 -16.78
CA GLN A 93 -18.27 10.16 -17.04
C GLN A 93 -17.59 11.51 -16.83
N GLN A 94 -18.34 12.60 -16.96
CA GLN A 94 -17.87 13.97 -16.82
C GLN A 94 -19.04 14.88 -16.40
N ILE A 95 -18.72 15.97 -15.70
CA ILE A 95 -19.62 17.07 -15.43
C ILE A 95 -18.82 18.35 -15.64
N GLU A 96 -19.32 19.22 -16.50
CA GLU A 96 -18.71 20.52 -16.77
C GLU A 96 -19.43 21.62 -15.99
N ASP A 97 -18.74 22.74 -15.77
CA ASP A 97 -19.31 23.98 -15.21
C ASP A 97 -20.02 23.83 -13.85
N LEU A 98 -19.44 23.07 -12.92
CA LEU A 98 -19.95 22.98 -11.56
C LEU A 98 -19.98 24.37 -10.88
N PRO A 99 -21.09 24.77 -10.22
CA PRO A 99 -21.21 26.07 -9.58
C PRO A 99 -20.25 26.24 -8.40
N ASN A 100 -19.53 27.36 -8.34
CA ASN A 100 -18.67 27.70 -7.21
C ASN A 100 -19.41 27.92 -5.88
N SER A 101 -20.75 27.94 -5.89
CA SER A 101 -21.59 28.01 -4.69
C SER A 101 -21.76 26.68 -3.97
N LEU A 102 -21.27 25.58 -4.53
CA LEU A 102 -21.36 24.25 -3.95
C LEU A 102 -20.55 24.15 -2.64
N GLU A 103 -21.19 23.58 -1.62
CA GLU A 103 -20.62 23.28 -0.31
C GLU A 103 -20.54 21.75 -0.07
N ASP A 104 -21.42 20.97 -0.70
CA ASP A 104 -21.53 19.51 -0.54
C ASP A 104 -21.82 18.84 -1.89
N VAL A 105 -20.88 18.01 -2.35
CA VAL A 105 -20.97 17.27 -3.61
C VAL A 105 -20.85 15.79 -3.34
N ASN A 106 -21.79 15.00 -3.85
CA ASN A 106 -21.76 13.55 -3.81
C ASN A 106 -22.06 12.97 -5.19
N VAL A 107 -21.07 12.33 -5.79
CA VAL A 107 -21.16 11.69 -7.11
C VAL A 107 -20.65 10.25 -7.07
N ASP A 108 -20.88 9.58 -5.93
CA ASP A 108 -20.49 8.18 -5.71
C ASP A 108 -21.12 7.23 -6.75
N GLY A 109 -20.39 6.18 -7.15
CA GLY A 109 -20.91 5.13 -8.01
C GLY A 109 -21.21 5.62 -9.44
N ASN A 110 -20.25 6.32 -10.03
CA ASN A 110 -20.31 6.77 -11.42
C ASN A 110 -19.05 6.26 -12.15
N GLU A 111 -18.74 6.83 -13.30
CA GLU A 111 -17.64 6.39 -14.17
C GLU A 111 -16.65 7.53 -14.44
N PHE A 112 -16.49 8.46 -13.49
CA PHE A 112 -15.56 9.59 -13.63
C PHE A 112 -14.11 9.09 -13.73
N ALA A 113 -13.43 9.47 -14.80
CA ALA A 113 -11.99 9.26 -14.98
C ALA A 113 -11.16 10.47 -14.50
N GLU A 114 -11.76 11.66 -14.59
CA GLU A 114 -11.23 12.94 -14.13
C GLU A 114 -12.36 13.72 -13.46
N PHE A 115 -12.03 14.55 -12.47
CA PHE A 115 -12.99 15.41 -11.79
C PHE A 115 -12.31 16.70 -11.34
N ASP A 116 -12.74 17.83 -11.91
CA ASP A 116 -12.16 19.14 -11.61
C ASP A 116 -12.88 19.81 -10.43
N ILE A 117 -12.12 20.05 -9.37
CA ILE A 117 -12.58 20.75 -8.15
C ILE A 117 -11.94 22.12 -7.98
N SER A 118 -11.11 22.57 -8.93
CA SER A 118 -10.32 23.79 -8.83
C SER A 118 -11.14 25.07 -8.72
N THR A 119 -12.39 25.05 -9.17
CA THR A 119 -13.31 26.20 -9.17
C THR A 119 -14.30 26.20 -7.99
N LEU A 120 -14.22 25.20 -7.11
CA LEU A 120 -15.17 24.96 -6.02
C LEU A 120 -14.68 25.54 -4.69
N ASP A 121 -14.43 26.85 -4.65
CA ASP A 121 -13.83 27.56 -3.51
C ASP A 121 -14.60 27.44 -2.17
N ASN A 122 -15.90 27.09 -2.22
CA ASN A 122 -16.77 26.95 -1.04
C ASN A 122 -17.02 25.49 -0.62
N LEU A 123 -16.38 24.52 -1.28
CA LEU A 123 -16.64 23.10 -1.07
C LEU A 123 -16.12 22.63 0.29
N LYS A 124 -17.01 22.08 1.10
CA LYS A 124 -16.70 21.51 2.42
C LYS A 124 -16.70 20.00 2.43
N LYS A 125 -17.56 19.37 1.63
CA LYS A 125 -17.73 17.91 1.58
C LYS A 125 -17.68 17.42 0.13
N LEU A 126 -16.80 16.47 -0.13
CA LEU A 126 -16.70 15.80 -1.43
C LEU A 126 -16.77 14.29 -1.24
N SER A 127 -17.74 13.66 -1.90
CA SER A 127 -17.85 12.22 -2.03
C SER A 127 -17.83 11.83 -3.51
N ILE A 128 -16.84 11.02 -3.89
CA ILE A 128 -16.60 10.53 -5.24
C ILE A 128 -16.15 9.05 -5.21
N ASN A 129 -16.70 8.28 -4.28
CA ASN A 129 -16.39 6.86 -4.12
C ASN A 129 -16.82 6.06 -5.35
N HIS A 130 -16.21 4.89 -5.57
CA HIS A 130 -16.59 3.97 -6.64
C HIS A 130 -16.63 4.65 -8.02
N ASN A 131 -15.49 5.19 -8.43
CA ASN A 131 -15.27 5.82 -9.73
C ASN A 131 -13.97 5.27 -10.35
N ARG A 132 -13.47 5.88 -11.43
CA ARG A 132 -12.24 5.45 -12.13
C ARG A 132 -11.17 6.53 -12.11
N LEU A 133 -11.16 7.39 -11.09
CA LEU A 133 -10.21 8.51 -11.02
C LEU A 133 -8.79 8.00 -10.90
N THR A 134 -7.88 8.54 -11.72
CA THR A 134 -6.43 8.25 -11.66
C THR A 134 -5.65 9.34 -10.93
N ALA A 135 -6.18 10.56 -10.91
CA ALA A 135 -5.66 11.72 -10.21
C ALA A 135 -6.80 12.57 -9.64
N LEU A 136 -6.50 13.25 -8.53
CA LEU A 136 -7.37 14.27 -7.93
C LEU A 136 -6.46 15.33 -7.29
N GLU A 137 -6.55 16.57 -7.79
CA GLU A 137 -5.64 17.66 -7.46
C GLU A 137 -6.43 18.97 -7.20
N ASN A 138 -5.73 20.02 -6.76
CA ASN A 138 -6.29 21.36 -6.53
C ASN A 138 -7.42 21.40 -5.48
N PHE A 139 -7.20 20.77 -4.33
CA PHE A 139 -8.17 20.77 -3.24
C PHE A 139 -8.39 22.19 -2.66
N PRO A 140 -9.65 22.63 -2.46
CA PRO A 140 -9.93 23.96 -1.91
C PRO A 140 -9.58 24.04 -0.41
N GLU A 141 -9.19 25.24 0.05
CA GLU A 141 -8.85 25.48 1.47
C GLU A 141 -10.01 25.24 2.45
N THR A 142 -11.24 25.25 1.93
CA THR A 142 -12.49 25.07 2.69
C THR A 142 -12.90 23.61 2.87
N LEU A 143 -12.20 22.66 2.25
CA LEU A 143 -12.56 21.23 2.28
C LEU A 143 -12.37 20.65 3.68
N GLU A 144 -13.41 20.05 4.24
CA GLU A 144 -13.43 19.43 5.57
C GLU A 144 -13.51 17.90 5.50
N GLU A 145 -14.24 17.35 4.52
CA GLU A 145 -14.49 15.91 4.38
C GLU A 145 -14.24 15.45 2.93
N LEU A 146 -13.38 14.44 2.75
CA LEU A 146 -13.08 13.82 1.47
C LEU A 146 -13.34 12.31 1.54
N HIS A 147 -14.21 11.81 0.66
CA HIS A 147 -14.44 10.38 0.44
C HIS A 147 -14.17 10.05 -1.03
N ALA A 148 -13.05 9.38 -1.31
CA ALA A 148 -12.60 8.99 -2.64
C ALA A 148 -12.18 7.51 -2.69
N SER A 149 -12.88 6.66 -1.93
CA SER A 149 -12.59 5.22 -1.88
C SER A 149 -12.97 4.50 -3.18
N PHE A 150 -12.37 3.35 -3.45
CA PHE A 150 -12.63 2.55 -4.68
C PHE A 150 -12.43 3.38 -5.96
N ASN A 151 -11.25 3.96 -6.11
CA ASN A 151 -10.78 4.64 -7.32
C ASN A 151 -9.43 4.05 -7.75
N GLN A 152 -8.75 4.68 -8.70
CA GLN A 152 -7.43 4.28 -9.21
C GLN A 152 -6.37 5.34 -8.91
N LEU A 153 -6.55 6.11 -7.84
CA LEU A 153 -5.67 7.22 -7.48
C LEU A 153 -4.27 6.70 -7.15
N THR A 154 -3.24 7.40 -7.64
CA THR A 154 -1.83 7.00 -7.48
C THR A 154 -1.05 7.92 -6.54
N GLN A 155 -1.46 9.18 -6.44
CA GLN A 155 -0.83 10.20 -5.60
C GLN A 155 -1.86 11.22 -5.14
N LEU A 156 -1.63 11.81 -3.96
CA LEU A 156 -2.44 12.89 -3.42
C LEU A 156 -1.55 13.95 -2.77
N ASN A 157 -1.92 15.22 -2.95
CA ASN A 157 -1.25 16.35 -2.33
C ASN A 157 -2.28 17.28 -1.68
N PHE A 158 -2.20 17.43 -0.35
CA PHE A 158 -3.13 18.22 0.44
C PHE A 158 -2.61 19.61 0.82
N GLY A 159 -1.62 20.14 0.08
CA GLY A 159 -0.96 21.41 0.40
C GLY A 159 -1.90 22.57 0.70
N ASP A 160 -2.98 22.70 -0.08
CA ASP A 160 -3.95 23.79 0.06
C ASP A 160 -5.11 23.44 1.02
N ALA A 161 -5.35 22.17 1.32
CA ALA A 161 -6.54 21.71 2.04
C ALA A 161 -6.36 21.65 3.57
N GLN A 162 -5.94 22.75 4.17
CA GLN A 162 -5.57 22.82 5.60
C GLN A 162 -6.73 22.57 6.58
N GLN A 163 -7.99 22.62 6.13
CA GLN A 163 -9.18 22.39 6.96
C GLN A 163 -9.70 20.94 6.96
N LEU A 164 -9.03 20.02 6.25
CA LEU A 164 -9.43 18.62 6.15
C LEU A 164 -9.44 17.93 7.53
N LYS A 165 -10.57 17.30 7.87
CA LYS A 165 -10.77 16.57 9.12
C LYS A 165 -10.97 15.08 8.89
N ILE A 166 -11.67 14.72 7.82
CA ILE A 166 -12.03 13.35 7.49
C ILE A 166 -11.56 13.04 6.07
N ILE A 167 -10.78 11.98 5.94
CA ILE A 167 -10.26 11.50 4.65
C ILE A 167 -10.50 10.00 4.57
N ASN A 168 -11.20 9.54 3.54
CA ASN A 168 -11.29 8.14 3.16
C ASN A 168 -10.80 7.98 1.72
N VAL A 169 -9.65 7.34 1.56
CA VAL A 169 -9.02 7.02 0.28
C VAL A 169 -8.74 5.52 0.17
N SER A 170 -9.48 4.70 0.92
CA SER A 170 -9.34 3.24 0.91
C SER A 170 -9.60 2.64 -0.48
N ASN A 171 -9.03 1.47 -0.75
CA ASN A 171 -9.20 0.74 -2.01
C ASN A 171 -8.78 1.59 -3.24
N ASN A 172 -7.57 2.11 -3.21
CA ASN A 172 -6.93 2.83 -4.32
C ASN A 172 -5.55 2.23 -4.63
N ASN A 173 -4.77 2.85 -5.52
CA ASN A 173 -3.39 2.46 -5.84
C ASN A 173 -2.39 3.53 -5.40
N ILE A 174 -2.63 4.18 -4.25
CA ILE A 174 -1.86 5.34 -3.81
C ILE A 174 -0.47 4.88 -3.38
N LEU A 175 0.56 5.48 -3.97
CA LEU A 175 1.96 5.24 -3.61
C LEU A 175 2.54 6.38 -2.76
N ARG A 176 1.92 7.56 -2.82
CA ARG A 176 2.46 8.79 -2.22
C ARG A 176 1.38 9.76 -1.77
N ILE A 177 1.54 10.28 -0.55
CA ILE A 177 0.73 11.36 0.02
C ILE A 177 1.65 12.50 0.47
N GLU A 178 1.35 13.71 0.02
CA GLU A 178 2.08 14.93 0.36
C GLU A 178 1.25 15.89 1.20
N ASN A 179 1.93 16.59 2.12
CA ASN A 179 1.39 17.72 2.88
C ASN A 179 0.07 17.40 3.61
N LEU A 180 -0.06 16.20 4.17
CA LEU A 180 -1.21 15.82 4.97
C LEU A 180 -1.36 16.79 6.16
N PRO A 181 -2.51 17.47 6.30
CA PRO A 181 -2.67 18.50 7.31
C PRO A 181 -2.87 17.91 8.71
N GLU A 182 -2.41 18.62 9.75
CA GLU A 182 -2.52 18.19 11.15
C GLU A 182 -3.96 18.23 11.70
N SER A 183 -4.87 18.86 10.96
CA SER A 183 -6.30 18.93 11.25
C SER A 183 -7.05 17.62 11.03
N VAL A 184 -6.43 16.63 10.37
CA VAL A 184 -7.04 15.33 10.07
C VAL A 184 -7.21 14.51 11.35
N ILE A 185 -8.46 14.16 11.64
CA ILE A 185 -8.86 13.38 12.82
C ILE A 185 -9.19 11.94 12.42
N GLU A 186 -9.82 11.77 11.25
CA GLU A 186 -10.20 10.47 10.70
C GLU A 186 -9.52 10.28 9.35
N PHE A 187 -8.71 9.22 9.24
CA PHE A 187 -8.00 8.90 8.01
C PHE A 187 -8.07 7.39 7.74
N ASP A 188 -8.79 7.02 6.68
CA ASP A 188 -8.91 5.66 6.17
C ASP A 188 -8.14 5.54 4.85
N MET A 189 -7.14 4.68 4.85
CA MET A 189 -6.27 4.37 3.71
C MET A 189 -6.17 2.87 3.46
N ASP A 190 -7.09 2.08 4.03
CA ASP A 190 -7.06 0.61 3.94
C ASP A 190 -7.07 0.15 2.46
N ASN A 191 -6.45 -0.99 2.16
CA ASN A 191 -6.36 -1.55 0.80
C ASN A 191 -5.72 -0.59 -0.22
N ASN A 192 -4.65 0.11 0.18
CA ASN A 192 -3.69 0.73 -0.72
C ASN A 192 -2.35 -0.01 -0.64
N PRO A 193 -1.47 0.11 -1.66
CA PRO A 193 -0.06 -0.27 -1.53
C PRO A 193 0.64 0.52 -0.41
N ASP A 194 1.90 0.18 -0.11
CA ASP A 194 2.68 0.91 0.88
C ASP A 194 2.82 2.40 0.53
N ILE A 195 2.08 3.25 1.25
CA ILE A 195 2.02 4.70 1.01
C ILE A 195 3.24 5.40 1.62
N GLN A 196 3.97 6.15 0.79
CA GLN A 196 5.01 7.06 1.27
C GLN A 196 4.42 8.43 1.64
N PHE A 197 4.68 8.87 2.87
CA PHE A 197 4.26 10.18 3.36
C PHE A 197 5.40 11.20 3.26
N ILE A 198 5.13 12.36 2.66
CA ILE A 198 6.09 13.45 2.48
C ILE A 198 5.52 14.72 3.09
N ASN A 199 6.35 15.47 3.83
CA ASN A 199 5.96 16.71 4.53
C ASN A 199 4.69 16.55 5.37
N SER A 200 4.46 15.35 5.89
CA SER A 200 3.26 14.96 6.61
C SER A 200 3.69 14.49 7.99
N SER A 201 3.24 15.17 9.05
CA SER A 201 3.27 14.60 10.38
C SER A 201 2.23 13.48 10.39
N LEU A 202 2.67 12.22 10.50
CA LEU A 202 1.75 11.08 10.64
C LEU A 202 0.71 11.43 11.70
N PRO A 203 -0.61 11.39 11.39
CA PRO A 203 -1.60 11.65 12.41
C PRO A 203 -1.42 10.61 13.50
N ILE A 204 -1.46 11.09 14.73
CA ILE A 204 -1.51 10.31 15.96
C ILE A 204 -2.35 9.05 15.71
N GLN A 205 -1.74 7.88 15.95
CA GLN A 205 -2.31 6.55 15.74
C GLN A 205 -3.84 6.56 15.81
N PRO A 206 -4.55 6.07 14.76
CA PRO A 206 -6.01 6.07 14.76
C PRO A 206 -6.49 5.37 16.03
N LYS A 207 -7.26 6.09 16.85
CA LYS A 207 -7.91 5.50 18.01
C LYS A 207 -8.75 4.33 17.51
N ASP A 208 -8.53 3.16 18.10
CA ASP A 208 -9.20 1.88 17.85
C ASP A 208 -10.76 1.90 17.83
N GLU A 209 -11.40 3.05 18.08
CA GLU A 209 -12.85 3.20 18.19
C GLU A 209 -13.60 3.40 16.86
N TYR A 210 -12.93 3.59 15.72
CA TYR A 210 -13.60 3.88 14.44
C TYR A 210 -13.64 2.74 13.41
N ARG A 211 -13.13 1.54 13.75
CA ARG A 211 -13.31 0.34 12.91
C ARG A 211 -14.68 -0.30 13.16
N ARG A 212 -15.74 0.20 12.51
CA ARG A 212 -17.02 -0.54 12.40
C ARG A 212 -16.91 -1.62 11.32
N GLY A 213 -16.33 -2.74 11.71
CA GLY A 213 -16.34 -4.00 10.98
C GLY A 213 -15.80 -5.09 11.90
N LYS A 214 -16.34 -6.31 11.85
CA LYS A 214 -15.81 -7.46 12.61
C LYS A 214 -14.29 -7.55 12.37
N LYS A 215 -13.46 -7.19 13.36
CA LYS A 215 -11.98 -7.23 13.28
C LYS A 215 -11.56 -8.62 12.77
N ARG A 216 -11.17 -8.71 11.49
CA ARG A 216 -10.16 -9.70 11.09
C ARG A 216 -8.88 -9.23 11.78
N MET A 217 -8.27 -10.08 12.59
CA MET A 217 -7.07 -9.69 13.30
C MET A 217 -5.95 -9.48 12.28
N ASP A 218 -5.23 -8.37 12.43
CA ASP A 218 -4.13 -8.02 11.55
C ASP A 218 -3.01 -9.07 11.68
N VAL A 219 -2.35 -9.41 10.57
CA VAL A 219 -1.31 -10.45 10.53
C VAL A 219 -0.11 -10.03 11.36
N TYR A 220 0.34 -8.77 11.25
CA TYR A 220 1.49 -8.27 11.99
C TYR A 220 1.19 -8.15 13.48
N GLU A 221 -0.02 -7.70 13.85
CA GLU A 221 -0.49 -7.72 15.24
C GLU A 221 -0.53 -9.15 15.81
N SER A 222 -0.95 -10.12 14.99
CA SER A 222 -0.98 -11.54 15.37
C SER A 222 0.43 -12.10 15.55
N LEU A 223 1.37 -11.75 14.67
CA LEU A 223 2.78 -12.15 14.78
C LEU A 223 3.45 -11.53 16.00
N ASP A 224 3.25 -10.25 16.26
CA ASP A 224 3.77 -9.58 17.45
C ASP A 224 3.26 -10.28 18.72
N LYS A 225 1.96 -10.60 18.80
CA LYS A 225 1.39 -11.38 19.90
C LYS A 225 2.00 -12.78 19.99
N TYR A 226 2.15 -13.47 18.86
CA TYR A 226 2.76 -14.79 18.78
C TYR A 226 4.20 -14.79 19.34
N PHE A 227 5.06 -13.90 18.85
CA PHE A 227 6.46 -13.82 19.29
C PHE A 227 6.60 -13.33 20.73
N LYS A 228 5.74 -12.42 21.20
CA LYS A 228 5.68 -12.03 22.62
C LYS A 228 5.32 -13.22 23.50
N MET A 229 4.37 -14.07 23.09
CA MET A 229 4.00 -15.28 23.83
C MET A 229 5.12 -16.33 23.79
N GLU A 230 5.73 -16.54 22.62
CA GLU A 230 6.84 -17.48 22.44
C GLU A 230 8.05 -17.08 23.28
N ASN A 231 8.49 -15.81 23.22
CA ASN A 231 9.62 -15.31 24.01
C ASN A 231 9.36 -15.42 25.50
N LYS A 232 8.16 -15.02 25.98
CA LYS A 232 7.77 -15.20 27.39
C LYS A 232 7.76 -16.67 27.81
N TYR A 233 7.42 -17.58 26.91
CA TYR A 233 7.42 -19.02 27.18
C TYR A 233 8.84 -19.60 27.19
N LYS A 234 9.70 -19.23 26.24
CA LYS A 234 11.12 -19.67 26.15
C LYS A 234 11.96 -19.15 27.32
N HIS A 235 11.72 -17.93 27.80
CA HIS A 235 12.44 -17.34 28.94
C HIS A 235 11.97 -17.83 30.32
N LYS A 236 10.93 -18.67 30.40
CA LYS A 236 10.59 -19.33 31.67
C LYS A 236 11.61 -20.42 31.96
N HIS A 237 12.61 -20.10 32.80
CA HIS A 237 13.55 -21.09 33.33
C HIS A 237 12.79 -22.17 34.09
N VAL A 238 12.73 -23.38 33.53
CA VAL A 238 12.22 -24.57 34.23
C VAL A 238 13.36 -25.58 34.36
N SER A 239 13.52 -26.12 35.57
CA SER A 239 14.48 -27.18 35.88
C SER A 239 14.31 -28.37 34.92
N LYS A 240 15.40 -29.08 34.58
CA LYS A 240 15.53 -30.09 33.50
C LYS A 240 14.40 -31.14 33.37
N ASN A 241 13.53 -31.30 34.36
CA ASN A 241 12.49 -32.33 34.43
C ASN A 241 11.04 -31.82 34.48
N LYS A 242 10.76 -30.52 34.31
CA LYS A 242 9.38 -29.98 34.24
C LYS A 242 9.18 -29.16 32.98
N LYS A 243 8.09 -29.41 32.24
CA LYS A 243 7.69 -28.56 31.12
C LYS A 243 7.04 -27.29 31.67
N PRO A 244 7.19 -26.12 31.02
CA PRO A 244 6.47 -24.92 31.44
C PRO A 244 4.95 -25.12 31.27
N ASN A 245 4.16 -24.36 32.03
CA ASN A 245 2.70 -24.39 31.86
C ASN A 245 2.30 -23.85 30.47
N CYS A 246 1.24 -24.42 29.88
CA CYS A 246 0.67 -23.96 28.62
C CYS A 246 0.27 -22.48 28.68
N VAL A 247 0.57 -21.71 27.64
CA VAL A 247 0.35 -20.25 27.60
C VAL A 247 -1.12 -19.84 27.69
N ASN A 248 -2.05 -20.75 27.37
CA ASN A 248 -3.49 -20.49 27.43
C ASN A 248 -4.15 -21.11 28.67
N CYS A 249 -4.18 -22.44 28.79
CA CYS A 249 -4.87 -23.11 29.90
C CYS A 249 -4.08 -23.20 31.22
N ASN A 250 -2.82 -22.75 31.24
CA ASN A 250 -1.92 -22.81 32.38
C ASN A 250 -1.73 -24.21 33.02
N ARG A 251 -2.16 -25.29 32.34
CA ARG A 251 -1.91 -26.68 32.73
C ARG A 251 -0.44 -27.04 32.48
N ASN A 252 0.10 -27.96 33.27
CA ASN A 252 1.48 -28.46 33.14
C ASN A 252 1.64 -29.45 31.96
N VAL A 253 1.22 -29.02 30.77
CA VAL A 253 1.22 -29.81 29.52
C VAL A 253 2.15 -29.19 28.47
N GLY A 254 2.62 -27.95 28.70
CA GLY A 254 3.42 -27.18 27.76
C GLY A 254 2.62 -26.59 26.59
N SER A 255 3.26 -25.71 25.86
CA SER A 255 2.83 -25.18 24.56
C SER A 255 3.85 -25.55 23.50
N LYS A 256 3.38 -25.94 22.32
CA LYS A 256 4.22 -26.21 21.15
C LYS A 256 4.11 -25.01 20.21
N PHE A 257 5.21 -24.30 20.00
CA PHE A 257 5.37 -23.23 19.02
C PHE A 257 6.27 -23.76 17.89
N PHE A 258 5.87 -23.63 16.64
CA PHE A 258 6.67 -24.09 15.50
C PHE A 258 6.27 -23.37 14.21
N LYS A 259 7.19 -23.38 13.25
CA LYS A 259 6.97 -22.88 11.89
C LYS A 259 7.00 -24.07 10.92
N LYS A 260 5.98 -24.19 10.06
CA LYS A 260 5.93 -25.23 9.03
C LYS A 260 5.19 -24.70 7.79
N ASP A 261 5.73 -24.94 6.59
CA ASP A 261 5.09 -24.60 5.31
C ASP A 261 4.62 -23.14 5.24
N GLN A 262 5.40 -22.19 5.78
CA GLN A 262 5.07 -20.76 5.89
C GLN A 262 3.95 -20.41 6.90
N HIS A 263 3.52 -21.37 7.72
CA HIS A 263 2.63 -21.12 8.86
C HIS A 263 3.42 -20.99 10.17
N TYR A 264 3.10 -19.96 10.95
CA TYR A 264 3.44 -19.89 12.38
C TYR A 264 2.28 -20.48 13.19
N MET A 265 2.57 -21.54 13.94
CA MET A 265 1.58 -22.31 14.68
C MET A 265 1.88 -22.38 16.17
N ALA A 266 0.84 -22.25 16.99
CA ALA A 266 0.91 -22.54 18.42
C ALA A 266 -0.26 -23.39 18.87
N ILE A 267 0.04 -24.51 19.55
CA ILE A 267 -0.95 -25.45 20.07
C ILE A 267 -0.64 -25.88 21.51
N CYS A 268 -1.67 -26.35 22.21
CA CYS A 268 -1.54 -26.97 23.52
C CYS A 268 -0.72 -28.28 23.42
N GLY A 269 0.14 -28.55 24.40
CA GLY A 269 0.96 -29.77 24.45
C GLY A 269 0.24 -31.03 24.94
N ASP A 270 -1.05 -30.93 25.28
CA ASP A 270 -1.90 -32.06 25.63
C ASP A 270 -2.51 -32.68 24.36
N GLU A 271 -2.12 -33.93 24.06
CA GLU A 271 -2.57 -34.66 22.87
C GLU A 271 -3.94 -35.34 23.06
N THR A 272 -4.38 -35.50 24.31
CA THR A 272 -5.62 -36.21 24.65
C THR A 272 -6.80 -35.27 24.88
N SER A 273 -6.54 -34.06 25.39
CA SER A 273 -7.57 -33.04 25.63
C SER A 273 -6.95 -31.64 25.52
N PRO A 274 -6.60 -31.18 24.30
CA PRO A 274 -6.02 -29.85 24.09
C PRO A 274 -7.01 -28.77 24.53
N CYS A 275 -6.49 -27.65 25.05
CA CYS A 275 -7.32 -26.46 25.27
C CYS A 275 -7.52 -25.69 23.97
N ASP A 276 -8.30 -24.61 24.01
CA ASP A 276 -8.61 -23.73 22.88
C ASP A 276 -7.42 -22.86 22.42
N LEU A 277 -6.18 -23.27 22.69
CA LEU A 277 -5.00 -22.63 22.12
C LEU A 277 -4.80 -23.18 20.71
N GLN A 278 -5.23 -22.40 19.72
CA GLN A 278 -4.99 -22.70 18.32
C GLN A 278 -4.65 -21.41 17.58
N ILE A 279 -3.36 -21.23 17.34
CA ILE A 279 -2.82 -20.15 16.52
C ILE A 279 -2.29 -20.77 15.24
N ASP A 280 -2.69 -20.19 14.11
CA ASP A 280 -2.28 -20.52 12.75
C ASP A 280 -2.26 -19.22 11.94
N ILE A 281 -1.06 -18.73 11.67
CA ILE A 281 -0.79 -17.52 10.90
C ILE A 281 -0.04 -17.94 9.64
N TYR A 282 -0.69 -17.79 8.49
CA TYR A 282 -0.06 -18.03 7.20
C TYR A 282 0.68 -16.78 6.75
N MET A 283 1.97 -16.91 6.47
CA MET A 283 2.82 -15.79 6.05
C MET A 283 2.65 -15.42 4.59
N GLY A 284 1.90 -16.20 3.81
CA GLY A 284 1.80 -15.98 2.37
C GLY A 284 2.86 -16.74 1.60
N GLU A 285 2.73 -16.70 0.28
CA GLU A 285 3.72 -17.25 -0.64
C GLU A 285 4.59 -16.12 -1.19
N TYR A 286 5.87 -16.18 -0.85
CA TYR A 286 6.86 -15.27 -1.37
C TYR A 286 7.89 -16.01 -2.21
N THR A 287 8.28 -15.41 -3.32
CA THR A 287 9.42 -15.86 -4.10
C THR A 287 10.50 -14.79 -4.04
N THR A 288 11.74 -15.21 -3.86
CA THR A 288 12.85 -14.27 -3.89
C THR A 288 13.02 -13.71 -5.30
N MET A 289 13.49 -12.47 -5.43
CA MET A 289 13.81 -11.89 -6.74
C MET A 289 14.82 -12.78 -7.50
N ASP A 290 15.78 -13.38 -6.80
CA ASP A 290 16.77 -14.30 -7.39
C ASP A 290 16.14 -15.56 -8.00
N GLU A 291 15.16 -16.16 -7.32
CA GLU A 291 14.41 -17.30 -7.84
C GLU A 291 13.55 -16.89 -9.04
N MET A 292 12.84 -15.75 -8.96
CA MET A 292 12.03 -15.28 -10.10
C MET A 292 12.90 -14.94 -11.31
N MET A 293 14.01 -14.23 -11.11
CA MET A 293 14.96 -13.92 -12.17
C MET A 293 15.50 -15.21 -12.81
N SER A 294 15.85 -16.22 -12.00
CA SER A 294 16.29 -17.52 -12.50
C SER A 294 15.22 -18.20 -13.36
N VAL A 295 13.96 -18.22 -12.90
CA VAL A 295 12.83 -18.83 -13.64
C VAL A 295 12.63 -18.17 -15.00
N PHE A 296 12.49 -16.83 -15.05
CA PHE A 296 12.26 -16.13 -16.31
C PHE A 296 13.48 -16.19 -17.25
N LYS A 297 14.70 -16.19 -16.69
CA LYS A 297 15.92 -16.35 -17.47
C LYS A 297 15.97 -17.73 -18.12
N GLU A 298 15.75 -18.80 -17.35
CA GLU A 298 15.74 -20.17 -17.85
C GLU A 298 14.63 -20.37 -18.90
N SER A 299 13.45 -19.80 -18.67
CA SER A 299 12.35 -19.81 -19.65
C SER A 299 12.75 -19.12 -20.95
N ALA A 300 13.29 -17.89 -20.87
CA ALA A 300 13.72 -17.14 -22.05
C ALA A 300 14.85 -17.85 -22.82
N GLU A 301 15.81 -18.45 -22.13
CA GLU A 301 16.87 -19.27 -22.75
C GLU A 301 16.31 -20.54 -23.40
N GLY A 302 15.35 -21.21 -22.74
CA GLY A 302 14.64 -22.36 -23.27
C GLY A 302 13.85 -22.04 -24.54
N LEU A 303 13.15 -20.90 -24.56
CA LEU A 303 12.41 -20.40 -25.72
C LEU A 303 13.34 -20.06 -26.89
N LYS A 304 14.51 -19.45 -26.64
CA LYS A 304 15.53 -19.25 -27.69
C LYS A 304 15.92 -20.56 -28.36
N VAL A 305 16.19 -21.59 -27.56
CA VAL A 305 16.54 -22.93 -28.08
C VAL A 305 15.37 -23.53 -28.87
N ASN A 306 14.13 -23.39 -28.37
CA ASN A 306 12.94 -23.87 -29.07
C ASN A 306 12.75 -23.17 -30.43
N ILE A 307 12.87 -21.85 -30.46
CA ILE A 307 12.82 -21.05 -31.70
C ILE A 307 13.88 -21.51 -32.71
N ILE A 308 15.11 -21.79 -32.26
CA ILE A 308 16.17 -22.31 -33.14
C ILE A 308 15.79 -23.70 -33.68
N LYS A 309 15.27 -24.60 -32.83
CA LYS A 309 14.82 -25.94 -33.25
C LYS A 309 13.70 -25.85 -34.29
N GLN A 310 12.67 -25.04 -34.06
CA GLN A 310 11.57 -24.86 -35.02
C GLN A 310 12.05 -24.34 -36.38
N LYS A 311 13.01 -23.41 -36.40
CA LYS A 311 13.64 -22.94 -37.64
C LYS A 311 14.38 -24.07 -38.39
N LEU A 312 15.09 -24.93 -37.65
CA LEU A 312 15.77 -26.08 -38.24
C LEU A 312 14.76 -27.14 -38.73
N ASP A 313 13.72 -27.43 -37.97
CA ASP A 313 12.69 -28.40 -38.34
C ASP A 313 11.94 -27.99 -39.62
N THR A 314 11.69 -26.69 -39.79
CA THR A 314 11.16 -26.13 -41.05
C THR A 314 12.16 -26.25 -42.19
N LEU A 315 13.43 -25.92 -41.97
CA LEU A 315 14.48 -25.98 -43.01
C LEU A 315 14.68 -27.41 -43.54
N PHE A 316 14.52 -28.41 -42.66
CA PHE A 316 14.66 -29.83 -43.00
C PHE A 316 13.33 -30.53 -43.32
N ASN A 317 12.23 -29.79 -43.44
CA ASN A 317 10.88 -30.29 -43.76
C ASN A 317 10.35 -31.35 -42.77
N TYR A 318 10.71 -31.28 -41.49
CA TYR A 318 10.14 -32.12 -40.43
C TYR A 318 8.76 -31.63 -39.96
N THR A 319 8.40 -30.38 -40.27
CA THR A 319 7.10 -29.76 -39.96
C THR A 319 6.58 -28.97 -41.17
N SER A 320 5.27 -28.72 -41.26
CA SER A 320 4.72 -27.84 -42.29
C SER A 320 5.06 -26.37 -42.02
N GLU A 321 5.22 -25.59 -43.07
CA GLU A 321 5.54 -24.16 -42.99
C GLU A 321 4.46 -23.38 -42.23
N GLU A 322 3.19 -23.71 -42.46
CA GLU A 322 2.03 -23.12 -41.78
C GLU A 322 2.05 -23.38 -40.26
N ALA A 323 2.27 -24.62 -39.84
CA ALA A 323 2.34 -24.98 -38.42
C ALA A 323 3.59 -24.41 -37.74
N SER A 324 4.71 -24.28 -38.46
CA SER A 324 5.90 -23.65 -37.91
C SER A 324 5.75 -22.14 -37.74
N ILE A 325 5.02 -21.45 -38.61
CA ILE A 325 4.80 -20.01 -38.49
C ILE A 325 3.97 -19.70 -37.24
N GLU A 326 2.94 -20.49 -36.96
CA GLU A 326 2.09 -20.31 -35.78
C GLU A 326 2.86 -20.58 -34.48
N ASN A 327 3.56 -21.71 -34.40
CA ASN A 327 4.39 -22.06 -33.24
C ASN A 327 5.53 -21.05 -33.02
N PHE A 328 6.13 -20.54 -34.10
CA PHE A 328 7.17 -19.52 -34.02
C PHE A 328 6.64 -18.19 -33.49
N LYS A 329 5.45 -17.77 -33.93
CA LYS A 329 4.81 -16.54 -33.42
C LYS A 329 4.52 -16.64 -31.93
N GLN A 330 3.92 -17.75 -31.48
CA GLN A 330 3.63 -17.99 -30.06
C GLN A 330 4.92 -18.02 -29.21
N ALA A 331 5.94 -18.76 -29.67
CA ALA A 331 7.22 -18.84 -28.96
C ALA A 331 7.95 -17.49 -28.92
N LEU A 332 7.82 -16.66 -29.98
CA LEU A 332 8.41 -15.34 -30.04
C LEU A 332 7.70 -14.34 -29.12
N GLU A 333 6.37 -14.39 -29.06
CA GLU A 333 5.55 -13.57 -28.14
C GLU A 333 5.91 -13.91 -26.69
N GLN A 334 5.86 -15.18 -26.31
CA GLN A 334 6.26 -15.67 -24.98
C GLN A 334 7.71 -15.26 -24.64
N TYR A 335 8.63 -15.37 -25.60
CA TYR A 335 10.01 -14.96 -25.39
C TYR A 335 10.15 -13.46 -25.11
N ASN A 336 9.39 -12.63 -25.83
CA ASN A 336 9.41 -11.19 -25.63
C ASN A 336 8.83 -10.83 -24.26
N ASP A 337 7.72 -11.46 -23.87
CA ASP A 337 7.08 -11.25 -22.57
C ASP A 337 8.03 -11.63 -21.42
N ASP A 338 8.57 -12.85 -21.44
CA ASP A 338 9.51 -13.33 -20.43
C ASP A 338 10.78 -12.46 -20.38
N SER A 339 11.27 -12.00 -21.54
CA SER A 339 12.46 -11.13 -21.61
C SER A 339 12.18 -9.74 -21.04
N VAL A 340 10.99 -9.19 -21.26
CA VAL A 340 10.58 -7.89 -20.69
C VAL A 340 10.45 -8.00 -19.18
N ILE A 341 9.81 -9.07 -18.68
CA ILE A 341 9.66 -9.33 -17.24
C ILE A 341 11.04 -9.52 -16.60
N TYR A 342 11.88 -10.39 -17.16
CA TYR A 342 13.25 -10.61 -16.67
C TYR A 342 14.05 -9.31 -16.62
N LYS A 343 13.95 -8.48 -17.68
CA LYS A 343 14.64 -7.18 -17.72
C LYS A 343 14.10 -6.23 -16.65
N GLY A 344 12.79 -6.16 -16.46
CA GLY A 344 12.16 -5.36 -15.40
C GLY A 344 12.65 -5.78 -14.01
N LEU A 345 12.64 -7.08 -13.72
CA LEU A 345 13.15 -7.63 -12.46
C LEU A 345 14.65 -7.33 -12.26
N LEU A 346 15.44 -7.44 -13.33
CA LEU A 346 16.88 -7.13 -13.29
C LEU A 346 17.14 -5.63 -13.06
N ASP A 347 16.35 -4.76 -13.68
CA ASP A 347 16.45 -3.32 -13.52
C ASP A 347 16.06 -2.91 -12.08
N GLU A 348 15.00 -3.50 -11.52
CA GLU A 348 14.59 -3.31 -10.12
C GLU A 348 15.64 -3.84 -9.13
N TYR A 349 16.13 -5.05 -9.34
CA TYR A 349 17.22 -5.62 -8.56
C TYR A 349 18.47 -4.72 -8.59
N ASN A 350 18.85 -4.21 -9.76
CA ASN A 350 19.99 -3.29 -9.89
C ASN A 350 19.74 -1.92 -9.26
N LEU A 351 18.53 -1.38 -9.36
CA LEU A 351 18.16 -0.12 -8.71
C LEU A 351 18.35 -0.18 -7.19
N HIS A 352 18.14 -1.37 -6.63
CA HIS A 352 18.16 -1.64 -5.21
C HIS A 352 19.52 -2.11 -4.69
N MET A 353 20.19 -3.02 -5.41
CA MET A 353 21.48 -3.60 -5.01
C MET A 353 22.70 -2.84 -5.56
N ASN A 354 22.57 -2.23 -6.74
CA ASN A 354 23.64 -1.53 -7.47
C ASN A 354 23.32 -0.04 -7.66
N ASN A 355 22.71 0.58 -6.65
CA ASN A 355 22.31 1.97 -6.68
C ASN A 355 23.55 2.91 -6.71
N SER A 356 23.78 3.58 -7.84
CA SER A 356 24.95 4.44 -8.04
C SER A 356 24.99 5.63 -7.07
N VAL A 357 23.84 6.19 -6.68
CA VAL A 357 23.74 7.29 -5.72
C VAL A 357 24.15 6.82 -4.32
N THR A 358 23.66 5.64 -3.92
CA THR A 358 24.01 5.02 -2.63
C THR A 358 25.50 4.73 -2.57
N GLN A 359 26.09 4.18 -3.63
CA GLN A 359 27.53 3.95 -3.72
C GLN A 359 28.33 5.27 -3.60
N GLN A 360 27.93 6.33 -4.31
CA GLN A 360 28.60 7.64 -4.20
C GLN A 360 28.53 8.24 -2.79
N LEU A 361 27.41 8.05 -2.09
CA LEU A 361 27.26 8.49 -0.70
C LEU A 361 28.13 7.68 0.26
N ILE A 362 28.22 6.36 0.07
CA ILE A 362 29.13 5.49 0.83
C ILE A 362 30.58 5.93 0.61
N ASP A 363 31.00 6.16 -0.63
CA ASP A 363 32.35 6.64 -0.96
C ASP A 363 32.67 7.99 -0.31
N LYS A 364 31.67 8.88 -0.25
CA LYS A 364 31.81 10.17 0.44
C LYS A 364 32.01 9.96 1.94
N PHE A 365 31.20 9.13 2.57
CA PHE A 365 31.35 8.83 4.00
C PHE A 365 32.68 8.16 4.31
N ASP A 366 33.13 7.22 3.48
CA ASP A 366 34.42 6.54 3.66
C ASP A 366 35.59 7.53 3.56
N LYS A 367 35.52 8.53 2.65
CA LYS A 367 36.50 9.64 2.57
C LYS A 367 36.48 10.53 3.80
N ASP A 368 35.30 10.96 4.26
CA ASP A 368 35.16 11.83 5.43
C ASP A 368 35.66 11.11 6.69
N MET A 369 35.31 9.83 6.85
CA MET A 369 35.78 8.96 7.94
C MET A 369 37.30 8.80 7.90
N TYR A 370 37.89 8.62 6.73
CA TYR A 370 39.34 8.55 6.57
C TYR A 370 40.02 9.85 7.04
N LEU A 371 39.52 11.01 6.59
CA LEU A 371 40.08 12.31 6.98
C LEU A 371 40.00 12.56 8.49
N LEU A 372 38.86 12.24 9.11
CA LEU A 372 38.70 12.35 10.57
C LEU A 372 39.62 11.40 11.32
N THR A 373 39.78 10.17 10.84
CA THR A 373 40.69 9.19 11.43
C THR A 373 42.15 9.68 11.36
N GLN A 374 42.56 10.30 10.25
CA GLN A 374 43.90 10.91 10.14
C GLN A 374 44.07 12.07 11.12
N LYS A 375 43.06 12.95 11.23
CA LYS A 375 43.07 14.06 12.18
C LYS A 375 43.20 13.57 13.63
N ILE A 376 42.44 12.53 14.01
CA ILE A 376 42.53 11.89 15.32
C ILE A 376 43.94 11.30 15.54
N LYS A 377 44.52 10.61 14.54
CA LYS A 377 45.88 10.07 14.64
C LYS A 377 46.92 11.15 14.91
N VAL A 378 46.88 12.28 14.19
CA VAL A 378 47.79 13.41 14.40
C VAL A 378 47.68 13.95 15.82
N LEU A 379 46.46 14.18 16.32
CA LEU A 379 46.23 14.66 17.69
C LEU A 379 46.75 13.67 18.75
N ILE A 380 46.56 12.37 18.53
CA ILE A 380 47.06 11.32 19.43
C ILE A 380 48.59 11.28 19.41
N ASP A 381 49.23 11.41 18.24
CA ASP A 381 50.68 11.37 18.13
C ASP A 381 51.34 12.62 18.72
N GLU A 382 50.76 13.81 18.52
CA GLU A 382 51.18 15.04 19.21
C GLU A 382 50.99 14.96 20.73
N TYR A 383 49.88 14.35 21.18
CA TYR A 383 49.67 14.09 22.60
C TYR A 383 50.77 13.20 23.19
N LYS A 384 51.15 12.11 22.51
CA LYS A 384 52.24 11.22 22.95
C LYS A 384 53.57 11.96 23.11
N GLN A 385 53.83 12.98 22.30
CA GLN A 385 55.07 13.77 22.34
C GLN A 385 55.03 14.90 23.37
N THR A 386 53.89 15.57 23.52
CA THR A 386 53.76 16.81 24.31
C THR A 386 53.12 16.61 25.69
N ASN A 387 52.44 15.47 25.90
CA ASN A 387 51.60 15.16 27.06
C ASN A 387 50.48 16.20 27.31
N ASN A 388 50.07 16.96 26.29
CA ASN A 388 49.00 17.93 26.39
C ASN A 388 47.62 17.25 26.38
N LYS A 389 46.97 17.16 27.55
CA LYS A 389 45.66 16.51 27.73
C LYS A 389 44.52 17.13 26.91
N GLN A 390 44.66 18.38 26.45
CA GLN A 390 43.65 19.00 25.60
C GLN A 390 43.56 18.29 24.24
N LEU A 391 44.69 17.89 23.66
CA LEU A 391 44.74 17.15 22.39
C LEU A 391 44.01 15.81 22.46
N LEU A 392 44.14 15.11 23.60
CA LEU A 392 43.42 13.86 23.85
C LEU A 392 41.91 14.10 23.99
N THR A 393 41.51 15.20 24.63
CA THR A 393 40.11 15.61 24.76
C THR A 393 39.51 15.94 23.40
N ASP A 394 40.25 16.67 22.57
CA ASP A 394 39.83 17.05 21.21
C ASP A 394 39.71 15.82 20.30
N ALA A 395 40.68 14.90 20.36
CA ALA A 395 40.64 13.62 19.63
C ALA A 395 39.41 12.78 20.03
N THR A 396 39.12 12.70 21.32
CA THR A 396 37.95 11.96 21.85
C THR A 396 36.64 12.62 21.43
N ASN A 397 36.58 13.95 21.44
CA ASN A 397 35.42 14.70 20.98
C ASN A 397 35.15 14.47 19.49
N ILE A 398 36.19 14.49 18.64
CA ILE A 398 36.05 14.19 17.21
C ILE A 398 35.56 12.74 17.02
N GLN A 399 36.12 11.78 17.76
CA GLN A 399 35.67 10.38 17.70
C GLN A 399 34.17 10.25 18.03
N LEU A 400 33.71 10.86 19.12
CA LEU A 400 32.35 10.70 19.62
C LEU A 400 31.31 11.54 18.86
N LYS A 401 31.64 12.79 18.50
CA LYS A 401 30.68 13.75 17.92
C LYS A 401 30.70 13.80 16.40
N GLU A 402 31.79 13.38 15.76
CA GLU A 402 31.95 13.46 14.31
C GLU A 402 32.07 12.05 13.70
N LEU A 403 33.06 11.25 14.12
CA LEU A 403 33.37 9.97 13.49
C LEU A 403 32.32 8.88 13.77
N ASN A 404 31.92 8.68 15.02
CA ASN A 404 30.93 7.65 15.38
C ASN A 404 29.57 7.86 14.68
N PRO A 405 28.99 9.08 14.63
CA PRO A 405 27.78 9.33 13.85
C PRO A 405 27.92 9.04 12.36
N LEU A 406 29.09 9.33 11.77
CA LEU A 406 29.35 9.01 10.35
C LEU A 406 29.44 7.49 10.12
N ILE A 407 30.10 6.75 11.01
CA ILE A 407 30.15 5.28 10.96
C ILE A 407 28.73 4.70 10.99
N LEU A 408 27.86 5.21 11.87
CA LEU A 408 26.47 4.76 11.97
C LEU A 408 25.69 5.04 10.68
N LYS A 409 25.74 6.27 10.16
CA LYS A 409 25.07 6.65 8.92
C LYS A 409 25.56 5.83 7.72
N ARG A 410 26.87 5.63 7.61
CA ARG A 410 27.47 4.80 6.56
C ARG A 410 27.01 3.35 6.66
N ARG A 411 26.95 2.81 7.89
CA ARG A 411 26.48 1.44 8.15
C ARG A 411 25.00 1.28 7.81
N GLU A 412 24.13 2.19 8.26
CA GLU A 412 22.69 2.16 7.97
C GLU A 412 22.40 2.26 6.48
N LEU A 413 23.20 3.05 5.75
CA LEU A 413 23.10 3.17 4.31
C LEU A 413 23.53 1.90 3.57
N ALA A 414 24.60 1.24 4.03
CA ALA A 414 25.13 0.02 3.41
C ALA A 414 24.35 -1.25 3.81
N HIS A 415 23.85 -1.27 5.04
CA HIS A 415 23.20 -2.42 5.68
C HIS A 415 21.99 -1.96 6.49
N PRO A 416 20.84 -1.69 5.83
CA PRO A 416 19.62 -1.26 6.50
C PRO A 416 19.08 -2.30 7.49
N VAL A 417 19.35 -3.59 7.25
CA VAL A 417 18.98 -4.68 8.16
C VAL A 417 20.24 -5.35 8.68
N MET A 418 20.37 -5.36 10.00
CA MET A 418 21.40 -6.11 10.72
C MET A 418 20.73 -7.02 11.73
N GLU A 419 21.00 -8.32 11.63
CA GLU A 419 20.42 -9.34 12.50
C GLU A 419 21.53 -10.09 13.22
N MET A 420 21.44 -10.16 14.55
CA MET A 420 22.29 -11.01 15.38
C MET A 420 21.53 -12.30 15.66
N VAL A 421 22.00 -13.41 15.12
CA VAL A 421 21.38 -14.73 15.33
C VAL A 421 22.24 -15.53 16.30
N HIS A 422 21.61 -16.05 17.36
CA HIS A 422 22.25 -16.89 18.36
C HIS A 422 22.03 -18.37 18.02
N TYR A 423 23.12 -19.13 17.89
CA TYR A 423 23.08 -20.56 17.62
C TYR A 423 23.53 -21.35 18.84
N THR A 424 22.79 -22.41 19.18
CA THR A 424 23.16 -23.40 20.21
C THR A 424 23.28 -24.77 19.55
N THR A 425 24.47 -25.36 19.61
CA THR A 425 24.73 -26.69 19.03
C THR A 425 24.61 -27.80 20.09
N GLU A 426 23.93 -28.90 19.75
CA GLU A 426 23.73 -30.02 20.68
C GLU A 426 25.02 -30.83 20.92
N LYS A 427 26.01 -30.74 20.02
CA LYS A 427 27.33 -31.38 20.14
C LYS A 427 28.38 -30.52 19.45
N LYS A 428 29.60 -30.49 20.00
CA LYS A 428 30.82 -29.94 19.37
C LYS A 428 31.04 -30.57 17.99
N GLN A 429 30.44 -30.04 16.94
CA GLN A 429 30.72 -30.43 15.57
C GLN A 429 31.65 -29.45 14.86
N ILE A 430 31.92 -28.29 15.46
CA ILE A 430 32.75 -27.25 14.86
C ILE A 430 33.86 -26.88 15.85
N GLU A 431 35.06 -27.44 15.65
CA GLU A 431 36.29 -26.88 16.24
C GLU A 431 36.76 -25.73 15.33
N ARG A 432 36.24 -24.52 15.58
CA ARG A 432 36.92 -23.30 15.14
C ARG A 432 37.58 -22.65 16.35
N GLU A 433 38.78 -22.10 16.16
CA GLU A 433 39.62 -21.55 17.24
C GLU A 433 38.98 -20.36 17.98
N ASP A 434 37.97 -19.72 17.38
CA ASP A 434 37.23 -18.55 17.87
C ASP A 434 35.92 -18.90 18.61
N ILE A 435 35.46 -20.15 18.56
CA ILE A 435 34.20 -20.57 19.21
C ILE A 435 34.52 -21.26 20.55
N HIS A 436 34.34 -20.53 21.65
CA HIS A 436 34.44 -21.07 23.00
C HIS A 436 33.08 -21.55 23.52
N GLY A 437 32.70 -22.77 23.16
CA GLY A 437 31.50 -23.41 23.70
C GLY A 437 30.61 -24.03 22.62
N ASN A 438 29.35 -24.27 22.98
CA ASN A 438 28.32 -24.75 22.04
C ASN A 438 27.46 -23.60 21.49
N ASP A 439 27.68 -22.38 21.99
CA ASP A 439 26.90 -21.19 21.68
C ASP A 439 27.77 -20.20 20.92
N TYR A 440 27.26 -19.66 19.81
CA TYR A 440 27.92 -18.61 19.04
C TYR A 440 26.89 -17.65 18.44
N ASP A 441 27.31 -16.39 18.28
CA ASP A 441 26.51 -15.35 17.65
C ASP A 441 27.04 -15.07 16.24
N GLU A 442 26.14 -14.94 15.27
CA GLU A 442 26.47 -14.56 13.89
C GLU A 442 25.74 -13.26 13.52
N LEU A 443 26.49 -12.32 12.94
CA LEU A 443 25.95 -11.06 12.44
C LEU A 443 25.63 -11.22 10.94
N PHE A 444 24.36 -11.11 10.59
CA PHE A 444 23.89 -11.00 9.22
C PHE A 444 23.71 -9.53 8.87
N GLN A 445 24.31 -9.10 7.76
CA GLN A 445 24.23 -7.72 7.26
C GLN A 445 23.65 -7.75 5.85
N TYR A 446 22.39 -7.33 5.72
CA TYR A 446 21.70 -7.35 4.44
C TYR A 446 21.85 -6.00 3.74
N PRO A 447 22.21 -5.96 2.46
CA PRO A 447 22.35 -4.71 1.70
C PRO A 447 21.01 -4.01 1.45
N ILE A 448 19.90 -4.69 1.68
CA ILE A 448 18.55 -4.18 1.50
C ILE A 448 17.57 -4.88 2.43
N THR A 449 16.39 -4.29 2.62
CA THR A 449 15.29 -4.85 3.40
C THR A 449 14.62 -6.03 2.68
N LEU A 450 14.12 -7.00 3.45
CA LEU A 450 13.58 -8.28 2.94
C LEU A 450 12.35 -8.09 2.03
N ASP A 451 11.52 -7.08 2.29
CA ASP A 451 10.39 -6.66 1.45
C ASP A 451 10.80 -6.33 0.02
N LYS A 452 12.02 -5.81 -0.19
CA LYS A 452 12.54 -5.48 -1.52
C LYS A 452 13.29 -6.64 -2.18
N LEU A 453 13.44 -7.77 -1.50
CA LEU A 453 14.05 -9.00 -2.03
C LEU A 453 13.01 -10.06 -2.35
N MET A 454 11.76 -9.87 -1.94
CA MET A 454 10.71 -10.87 -1.96
C MET A 454 9.49 -10.30 -2.68
N SER A 455 9.03 -10.98 -3.72
CA SER A 455 7.79 -10.64 -4.40
C SER A 455 6.66 -11.56 -3.91
N SER A 456 5.49 -10.98 -3.65
CA SER A 456 4.27 -11.73 -3.34
C SER A 456 3.76 -12.39 -4.63
N SER A 457 4.28 -13.56 -4.96
CA SER A 457 3.93 -14.32 -6.16
C SER A 457 2.69 -15.19 -5.97
N GLY A 458 2.18 -15.32 -4.74
CA GLY A 458 1.07 -16.20 -4.40
C GLY A 458 0.08 -15.61 -3.41
N GLU A 459 -0.53 -16.50 -2.61
CA GLU A 459 -1.57 -16.12 -1.67
C GLU A 459 -1.02 -15.16 -0.59
N PRO A 460 -1.70 -14.02 -0.28
CA PRO A 460 -1.21 -13.06 0.69
C PRO A 460 -1.23 -13.62 2.12
N PRO A 461 -0.41 -13.05 3.03
CA PRO A 461 -0.44 -13.40 4.44
C PRO A 461 -1.85 -13.26 5.03
N LYS A 462 -2.27 -14.23 5.84
CA LYS A 462 -3.57 -14.20 6.52
C LYS A 462 -3.51 -14.91 7.85
N VAL A 463 -4.30 -14.41 8.79
CA VAL A 463 -4.58 -15.12 10.04
C VAL A 463 -5.64 -16.18 9.75
N ILE A 464 -5.23 -17.45 9.70
CA ILE A 464 -6.17 -18.57 9.49
C ILE A 464 -6.96 -18.78 10.77
N LYS A 465 -6.27 -18.80 11.90
CA LYS A 465 -6.90 -18.96 13.20
C LYS A 465 -6.04 -18.33 14.30
N PHE A 466 -6.67 -17.61 15.22
CA PHE A 466 -5.96 -17.07 16.38
C PHE A 466 -6.87 -17.12 17.59
N GLU A 467 -6.97 -18.32 18.16
CA GLU A 467 -7.72 -18.58 19.37
C GLU A 467 -6.76 -18.71 20.56
N THR A 468 -6.86 -17.74 21.45
CA THR A 468 -6.27 -17.77 22.79
C THR A 468 -7.42 -17.64 23.76
N GLY A 469 -8.16 -18.73 23.96
CA GLY A 469 -9.37 -18.74 24.79
C GLY A 469 -9.11 -18.32 26.23
N SER A 470 -9.28 -17.03 26.57
CA SER A 470 -9.49 -16.58 27.94
C SER A 470 -10.98 -16.35 28.16
N THR A 471 -11.75 -17.43 28.32
CA THR A 471 -13.05 -17.36 29.01
C THR A 471 -12.91 -17.93 30.42
N THR A 472 -11.98 -17.37 31.18
CA THR A 472 -12.15 -17.28 32.63
C THR A 472 -13.12 -16.15 32.91
N LYS A 473 -14.39 -16.50 33.08
CA LYS A 473 -15.28 -15.80 34.01
C LYS A 473 -14.74 -15.94 35.43
#